data_AF-A0A7C1K1R9-F1
#
_entry.id   AF-A0A7C1K1R9-F1
#
_cell.length_a   1.000
_cell.length_b   1.000
_cell.length_c   1.000
_cell.angle_alpha   90.00
_cell.angle_beta   90.00
_cell.angle_gamma   90.00
#
_symmetry.space_group_name_H-M   'P 1'
#
loop_
_entity.id
_entity.type
_entity.pdbx_description
1 polymer ?
#
loop_
_entity_poly.entity_id
_entity_poly.type
_entity_poly.pdbx_seq_one_letter_code
_entity_poly.pdbx_strand_id
1 'polypeptide(L)'
;MAGIVQHILDDGQFHRSRAFVETSLELSQSVRRLLDGESGLRPAILGHLLTEVLLDAALAAENPERLEAYYRALEAVDPLVIQVAVNSVSSRPTDRLAAMIHTFRHEAVLWDYLDDARLCHRINQILRRVALEPLPAEFAELLPRFRRRVASRAKQLLEGVPVVR
;
A
#
# COMPACT_ATOMS: atom_id res chain seq x y z
N MET A 1 9.50 15.78 13.91
CA MET A 1 8.38 15.20 14.69
C MET A 1 7.01 15.48 14.07
N ALA A 2 6.74 16.65 13.48
CA ALA A 2 5.43 16.96 12.87
C ALA A 2 5.01 15.98 11.75
N GLY A 3 5.93 15.53 10.89
CA GLY A 3 5.60 14.64 9.76
C GLY A 3 5.07 13.26 10.14
N ILE A 4 5.68 12.57 11.12
CA ILE A 4 5.20 11.25 11.57
C ILE A 4 3.84 11.36 12.23
N VAL A 5 3.64 12.38 13.07
CA VAL A 5 2.36 12.61 13.75
C VAL A 5 1.27 12.93 12.74
N GLN A 6 1.55 13.79 11.76
CA GLN A 6 0.60 14.10 10.69
C GLN A 6 0.23 12.84 9.89
N HIS A 7 1.22 12.03 9.50
CA HIS A 7 0.99 10.78 8.80
C HIS A 7 0.07 9.82 9.59
N ILE A 8 0.27 9.67 10.90
CA ILE A 8 -0.60 8.83 11.76
C ILE A 8 -2.04 9.37 11.79
N LEU A 9 -2.22 10.70 11.85
CA LEU A 9 -3.54 11.32 11.85
C LEU A 9 -4.25 11.14 10.51
N ASP A 10 -3.54 11.36 9.41
CA ASP A 10 -4.02 11.20 8.04
C ASP A 10 -4.41 9.75 7.76
N ASP A 11 -3.54 8.81 8.13
CA ASP A 11 -3.76 7.37 8.04
C ASP A 11 -4.99 6.93 8.84
N GLY A 12 -5.08 7.38 10.10
CA GLY A 12 -6.24 7.09 10.92
C GLY A 12 -7.54 7.65 10.33
N GLN A 13 -7.49 8.84 9.72
CA GLN A 13 -8.65 9.45 9.07
C GLN A 13 -9.06 8.68 7.81
N PHE A 14 -8.08 8.30 6.99
CA PHE A 14 -8.27 7.47 5.81
C PHE A 14 -8.94 6.13 6.15
N HIS A 15 -8.42 5.42 7.16
CA HIS A 15 -8.92 4.12 7.61
C HIS A 15 -10.33 4.14 8.21
N ARG A 16 -10.72 5.27 8.83
CA ARG A 16 -12.07 5.45 9.38
C ARG A 16 -13.09 5.92 8.35
N SER A 17 -12.65 6.28 7.14
CA SER A 17 -13.56 6.73 6.10
C SER A 17 -14.53 5.61 5.68
N ARG A 18 -15.79 5.98 5.43
CA ARG A 18 -16.79 5.04 4.92
C ARG A 18 -16.35 4.42 3.59
N ALA A 19 -15.73 5.24 2.73
CA ALA A 19 -15.24 4.78 1.43
C ALA A 19 -14.19 3.68 1.58
N PHE A 20 -13.26 3.81 2.52
CA PHE A 20 -12.25 2.79 2.79
C PHE A 20 -12.87 1.50 3.32
N VAL A 21 -13.74 1.58 4.33
CA VAL A 21 -14.39 0.41 4.95
C VAL A 21 -15.22 -0.37 3.92
N GLU A 22 -16.04 0.31 3.13
CA GLU A 22 -16.88 -0.36 2.12
C GLU A 22 -16.03 -0.96 0.99
N THR A 23 -15.00 -0.24 0.53
CA THR A 23 -14.15 -0.72 -0.58
C THR A 23 -13.35 -1.92 -0.14
N SER A 24 -12.63 -1.83 0.98
CA SER A 24 -11.84 -2.94 1.52
C SER A 24 -12.70 -4.18 1.81
N LEU A 25 -13.92 -4.02 2.32
CA LEU A 25 -14.86 -5.13 2.52
C LEU A 25 -15.30 -5.78 1.19
N GLU A 26 -15.61 -4.97 0.17
CA GLU A 26 -16.00 -5.48 -1.16
C GLU A 26 -14.86 -6.30 -1.81
N LEU A 27 -13.62 -5.80 -1.73
CA LEU A 27 -12.45 -6.50 -2.24
C LEU A 27 -12.21 -7.77 -1.42
N SER A 28 -12.31 -7.71 -0.08
CA SER A 28 -12.16 -8.88 0.81
C SER A 28 -13.14 -9.99 0.46
N GLN A 29 -14.41 -9.67 0.18
CA GLN A 29 -15.42 -10.67 -0.21
C GLN A 29 -15.08 -11.33 -1.55
N SER A 30 -14.54 -10.56 -2.50
CA SER A 30 -14.13 -11.08 -3.80
C SER A 30 -12.93 -12.01 -3.69
N VAL A 31 -11.94 -11.63 -2.86
CA VAL A 31 -10.80 -12.48 -2.54
C VAL A 31 -11.24 -13.75 -1.81
N ARG A 32 -12.14 -13.65 -0.83
CA ARG A 32 -12.68 -14.82 -0.11
C ARG A 32 -13.33 -15.82 -1.07
N ARG A 33 -14.09 -15.35 -2.07
CA ARG A 33 -14.69 -16.24 -3.07
C ARG A 33 -13.65 -16.96 -3.92
N LEU A 34 -12.55 -16.31 -4.25
CA LEU A 34 -11.43 -16.93 -4.98
C LEU A 34 -10.71 -17.98 -4.13
N LEU A 35 -10.57 -17.74 -2.82
CA LEU A 35 -9.91 -18.64 -1.88
C LEU A 35 -10.88 -19.67 -1.28
N ASP A 36 -11.84 -20.17 -2.07
CA ASP A 36 -12.81 -21.21 -1.69
C ASP A 36 -13.55 -20.95 -0.36
N GLY A 37 -13.85 -19.68 -0.07
CA GLY A 37 -14.60 -19.32 1.13
C GLY A 37 -13.77 -19.21 2.40
N GLU A 38 -12.43 -19.11 2.32
CA GLU A 38 -11.53 -19.01 3.48
C GLU A 38 -12.05 -18.02 4.54
N SER A 39 -12.19 -18.52 5.78
CA SER A 39 -12.73 -17.78 6.93
C SER A 39 -11.66 -17.04 7.75
N GLY A 40 -10.39 -17.21 7.40
CA GLY A 40 -9.24 -16.57 8.06
C GLY A 40 -9.15 -15.05 7.84
N LEU A 41 -8.09 -14.46 8.39
CA LEU A 41 -7.81 -13.02 8.25
C LEU A 41 -7.26 -12.64 6.87
N ARG A 42 -6.75 -13.61 6.10
CA ARG A 42 -6.06 -13.36 4.82
C ARG A 42 -6.92 -12.59 3.80
N PRO A 43 -8.21 -12.91 3.57
CA PRO A 43 -9.05 -12.08 2.69
C PRO A 43 -9.22 -10.64 3.17
N ALA A 44 -9.33 -10.43 4.49
CA ALA A 44 -9.48 -9.10 5.07
C ALA A 44 -8.19 -8.27 4.92
N ILE A 45 -7.04 -8.88 5.21
CA ILE A 45 -5.71 -8.27 5.00
C ILE A 45 -5.53 -7.90 3.53
N LEU A 46 -5.90 -8.79 2.61
CA LEU A 46 -5.80 -8.53 1.18
C LEU A 46 -6.74 -7.44 0.71
N GLY A 47 -7.99 -7.39 1.18
CA GLY A 47 -8.92 -6.32 0.81
C GLY A 47 -8.46 -4.94 1.30
N HIS A 48 -7.89 -4.88 2.50
CA HIS A 48 -7.23 -3.68 3.04
C HIS A 48 -6.05 -3.25 2.17
N LEU A 49 -5.05 -4.13 2.02
CA LEU A 49 -3.84 -3.88 1.23
C LEU A 49 -4.16 -3.47 -0.21
N LEU A 50 -5.08 -4.18 -0.87
CA LEU A 50 -5.48 -3.90 -2.24
C LEU A 50 -6.11 -2.52 -2.37
N THR A 51 -6.87 -2.07 -1.38
CA THR A 51 -7.50 -0.73 -1.41
C THR A 51 -6.42 0.35 -1.43
N GLU A 52 -5.36 0.20 -0.63
CA GLU A 52 -4.24 1.13 -0.57
C GLU A 52 -3.40 1.13 -1.85
N VAL A 53 -2.86 -0.03 -2.25
CA VAL A 53 -1.93 -0.10 -3.38
C VAL A 53 -2.59 0.22 -4.73
N LEU A 54 -3.89 -0.06 -4.88
CA LEU A 54 -4.64 0.33 -6.08
C LEU A 54 -5.04 1.81 -6.05
N LEU A 55 -5.16 2.42 -4.87
CA LEU A 55 -5.34 3.87 -4.75
C LEU A 55 -4.05 4.58 -5.14
N ASP A 56 -2.89 4.11 -4.66
CA ASP A 56 -1.59 4.60 -5.10
C ASP A 56 -1.43 4.49 -6.61
N ALA A 57 -1.84 3.36 -7.19
CA ALA A 57 -1.80 3.18 -8.64
C ALA A 57 -2.73 4.14 -9.38
N ALA A 58 -3.92 4.43 -8.84
CA ALA A 58 -4.84 5.40 -9.43
C ALA A 58 -4.26 6.82 -9.39
N LEU A 59 -3.65 7.21 -8.28
CA LEU A 59 -3.01 8.52 -8.10
C LEU A 59 -1.78 8.68 -8.99
N ALA A 60 -0.96 7.64 -9.10
CA ALA A 60 0.21 7.61 -9.98
C ALA A 60 -0.20 7.68 -11.46
N ALA A 61 -1.29 7.01 -11.86
CA ALA A 61 -1.81 7.09 -13.22
C ALA A 61 -2.40 8.47 -13.55
N GLU A 62 -3.06 9.12 -12.59
CA GLU A 62 -3.63 10.47 -12.76
C GLU A 62 -2.55 11.54 -12.82
N ASN A 63 -1.48 11.42 -12.02
CA ASN A 63 -0.38 12.37 -11.99
C ASN A 63 0.97 11.67 -11.77
N PRO A 64 1.60 11.17 -12.85
CA PRO A 64 2.90 10.50 -12.77
C PRO A 64 4.01 11.39 -12.19
N GLU A 65 3.97 12.69 -12.44
CA GLU A 65 4.97 13.66 -11.95
C GLU A 65 4.99 13.73 -10.41
N ARG A 66 3.86 13.48 -9.74
CA ARG A 66 3.81 13.37 -8.27
C ARG A 66 4.56 12.14 -7.77
N LEU A 67 4.46 11.01 -8.47
CA LEU A 67 5.21 9.81 -8.12
C LEU A 67 6.72 10.01 -8.32
N GLU A 68 7.11 10.67 -9.41
CA GLU A 68 8.50 11.08 -9.61
C GLU A 68 8.99 12.03 -8.51
N ALA A 69 8.20 13.05 -8.17
CA ALA A 69 8.53 13.98 -7.09
C ALA A 69 8.66 13.26 -5.74
N TYR A 70 7.82 12.26 -5.48
CA TYR A 70 7.92 11.40 -4.30
C TYR A 70 9.26 10.64 -4.27
N TYR A 71 9.67 10.00 -5.36
CA TYR A 71 10.98 9.33 -5.42
C TYR A 71 12.16 10.30 -5.31
N ARG A 72 12.08 11.48 -5.92
CA ARG A 72 13.10 12.54 -5.75
C ARG A 72 13.19 13.01 -4.29
N ALA A 73 12.06 13.14 -3.60
CA ALA A 73 12.03 13.50 -2.19
C ALA A 73 12.62 12.40 -1.30
N LEU A 74 12.27 11.13 -1.57
CA LEU A 74 12.93 9.99 -0.93
C LEU A 74 14.43 9.98 -1.22
N GLU A 75 14.85 10.47 -2.39
CA GLU A 75 16.24 10.48 -2.78
C GLU A 75 17.13 11.37 -1.90
N ALA A 76 16.56 12.49 -1.46
CA ALA A 76 17.21 13.48 -0.61
C ALA A 76 17.36 13.04 0.86
N VAL A 77 16.75 11.91 1.26
CA VAL A 77 16.80 11.41 2.63
C VAL A 77 17.94 10.40 2.81
N ASP A 78 18.71 10.54 3.89
CA ASP A 78 19.72 9.54 4.30
C ASP A 78 19.05 8.37 5.05
N PRO A 79 19.08 7.13 4.51
CA PRO A 79 18.47 5.97 5.14
C PRO A 79 19.05 5.61 6.52
N LEU A 80 20.32 5.93 6.81
CA LEU A 80 20.92 5.70 8.12
C LEU A 80 20.35 6.65 9.17
N VAL A 81 20.11 7.91 8.81
CA VAL A 81 19.46 8.89 9.70
C VAL A 81 18.05 8.41 10.07
N ILE A 82 17.30 7.87 9.09
CA ILE A 82 15.97 7.30 9.36
C ILE A 82 16.06 6.08 10.27
N GLN A 83 17.02 5.18 10.06
CA GLN A 83 17.22 4.01 10.94
C GLN A 83 17.54 4.42 12.37
N VAL A 84 18.45 5.37 12.56
CA VAL A 84 18.80 5.89 13.89
C VAL A 84 17.58 6.53 14.55
N ALA A 85 16.81 7.34 13.81
CA ALA A 85 15.59 7.96 14.33
C ALA A 85 14.54 6.91 14.75
N VAL A 86 14.27 5.90 13.92
CA VAL A 86 13.32 4.82 14.24
C VAL A 86 13.80 4.00 15.44
N ASN A 87 15.09 3.67 15.50
CA ASN A 87 15.66 2.92 16.63
C ASN A 87 15.58 3.70 17.94
N SER A 88 15.57 5.04 17.91
CA SER A 88 15.42 5.86 19.12
C SER A 88 14.02 5.81 19.75
N VAL A 89 13.00 5.39 18.98
CA VAL A 89 11.59 5.33 19.43
C VAL A 89 11.00 3.92 19.40
N SER A 90 11.76 2.92 18.93
CA SER A 90 11.34 1.52 18.85
C SER A 90 11.75 0.74 20.09
N SER A 91 10.89 -0.17 20.56
CA SER A 91 11.23 -1.12 21.64
C SER A 91 12.22 -2.21 21.20
N ARG A 92 12.39 -2.41 19.89
CA ARG A 92 13.34 -3.35 19.30
C ARG A 92 14.07 -2.67 18.14
N PRO A 93 15.36 -2.34 18.29
CA PRO A 93 16.13 -1.71 17.21
C PRO A 93 16.36 -2.70 16.05
N THR A 94 16.66 -2.16 14.87
CA THR A 94 17.00 -2.93 13.67
C THR A 94 18.14 -2.28 12.90
N ASP A 95 18.97 -3.12 12.28
CA ASP A 95 20.03 -2.70 11.36
C ASP A 95 19.67 -2.92 9.90
N ARG A 96 18.41 -3.31 9.64
CA ARG A 96 17.92 -3.68 8.29
C ARG A 96 17.13 -2.57 7.60
N LEU A 97 16.78 -1.49 8.29
CA LEU A 97 15.89 -0.47 7.75
C LEU A 97 16.58 0.34 6.66
N ALA A 98 17.82 0.76 6.87
CA ALA A 98 18.56 1.53 5.88
C ALA A 98 18.72 0.76 4.55
N ALA A 99 19.12 -0.51 4.64
CA ALA A 99 19.21 -1.39 3.47
C ALA A 99 17.85 -1.58 2.77
N MET A 100 16.77 -1.75 3.54
CA MET A 100 15.42 -1.85 2.99
C MET A 100 15.01 -0.59 2.22
N ILE A 101 15.28 0.61 2.76
CA ILE A 101 14.98 1.89 2.09
C ILE A 101 15.79 2.02 0.79
N HIS A 102 17.06 1.62 0.78
CA HIS A 102 17.87 1.59 -0.44
C HIS A 102 17.27 0.69 -1.51
N THR A 103 16.90 -0.55 -1.17
CA THR A 103 16.24 -1.47 -2.10
C THR A 103 14.91 -0.90 -2.59
N PHE A 104 14.08 -0.35 -1.70
CA PHE A 104 12.80 0.23 -2.06
C PHE A 104 12.93 1.37 -3.09
N ARG A 105 13.90 2.26 -2.90
CA ARG A 105 14.21 3.35 -3.83
C ARG A 105 14.69 2.82 -5.18
N HIS A 106 15.62 1.87 -5.17
CA HIS A 106 16.20 1.31 -6.39
C HIS A 106 15.18 0.54 -7.24
N GLU A 107 14.33 -0.25 -6.59
CA GLU A 107 13.30 -1.05 -7.25
C GLU A 107 12.11 -0.21 -7.73
N ALA A 108 11.97 1.02 -7.23
CA ALA A 108 10.90 1.95 -7.54
C ALA A 108 9.51 1.28 -7.52
N VAL A 109 9.24 0.50 -6.47
CA VAL A 109 8.15 -0.50 -6.38
C VAL A 109 6.74 0.05 -6.62
N LEU A 110 6.47 1.33 -6.37
CA LEU A 110 5.17 1.93 -6.66
C LEU A 110 4.84 1.94 -8.16
N TRP A 111 5.84 1.98 -9.05
CA TRP A 111 5.61 1.87 -10.50
C TRP A 111 5.06 0.49 -10.89
N ASP A 112 5.45 -0.56 -10.15
CA ASP A 112 4.92 -1.91 -10.36
C ASP A 112 3.42 -1.99 -10.04
N TYR A 113 2.85 -1.03 -9.29
CA TYR A 113 1.41 -1.02 -8.99
C TYR A 113 0.56 -0.63 -10.21
N LEU A 114 1.17 -0.05 -11.25
CA LEU A 114 0.50 0.29 -12.50
C LEU A 114 0.26 -0.92 -13.41
N ASP A 115 0.98 -2.02 -13.19
CA ASP A 115 0.92 -3.25 -13.98
C ASP A 115 0.38 -4.41 -13.12
N ASP A 116 -0.64 -5.10 -13.60
CA ASP A 116 -1.33 -6.12 -12.80
C ASP A 116 -0.44 -7.34 -12.49
N ALA A 117 0.43 -7.74 -13.41
CA ALA A 117 1.32 -8.89 -13.21
C ALA A 117 2.42 -8.56 -12.19
N ARG A 118 3.03 -7.38 -12.31
CA ARG A 118 4.04 -6.88 -11.37
C ARG A 118 3.43 -6.63 -10.00
N LEU A 119 2.23 -6.04 -9.92
CA LEU A 119 1.50 -5.87 -8.67
C LEU A 119 1.22 -7.21 -7.99
N CYS A 120 0.73 -8.22 -8.74
CA CYS A 120 0.50 -9.57 -8.21
C CYS A 120 1.80 -10.17 -7.64
N HIS A 121 2.92 -10.00 -8.35
CA HIS A 121 4.24 -10.42 -7.85
C HIS A 121 4.60 -9.72 -6.52
N ARG A 122 4.41 -8.41 -6.42
CA ARG A 122 4.66 -7.63 -5.19
C ARG A 122 3.74 -8.04 -4.03
N ILE A 123 2.46 -8.32 -4.28
CA ILE A 123 1.54 -8.84 -3.26
C ILE A 123 2.04 -10.18 -2.73
N ASN A 124 2.48 -11.09 -3.61
CA ASN A 124 3.05 -12.37 -3.20
C ASN A 124 4.37 -12.22 -2.43
N GLN A 125 5.18 -11.19 -2.70
CA GLN A 125 6.34 -10.84 -1.86
C GLN A 125 5.91 -10.41 -0.45
N ILE A 126 4.84 -9.62 -0.33
CA ILE A 126 4.28 -9.20 0.97
C ILE A 126 3.76 -10.41 1.75
N LEU A 127 2.97 -11.29 1.12
CA LEU A 127 2.42 -12.49 1.76
C LEU A 127 3.50 -13.40 2.32
N ARG A 128 4.58 -13.64 1.57
CA ARG A 128 5.73 -14.42 2.06
C ARG A 128 6.39 -13.81 3.30
N ARG A 129 6.48 -12.47 3.39
CA ARG A 129 7.06 -11.78 4.56
C ARG A 129 6.23 -11.96 5.82
N VAL A 130 4.93 -12.18 5.68
CA VAL A 130 4.00 -12.45 6.80
C VAL A 130 3.65 -13.94 6.93
N ALA A 131 4.43 -14.83 6.30
CA ALA A 131 4.25 -16.28 6.32
C ALA A 131 2.86 -16.76 5.86
N LEU A 132 2.25 -16.05 4.90
CA LEU A 132 1.04 -16.47 4.21
C LEU A 132 1.37 -17.09 2.85
N GLU A 133 0.57 -18.07 2.46
CA GLU A 133 0.70 -18.72 1.15
C GLU A 133 0.61 -17.69 0.00
N PRO A 134 1.31 -17.92 -1.13
CA PRO A 134 1.09 -17.16 -2.34
C PRO A 134 -0.35 -17.27 -2.83
N LEU A 135 -0.77 -16.25 -3.59
CA LEU A 135 -2.07 -16.24 -4.26
C LEU A 135 -2.04 -17.15 -5.49
N PRO A 136 -3.19 -17.78 -5.82
CA PRO A 136 -3.34 -18.54 -7.05
C PRO A 136 -3.19 -17.61 -8.28
N ALA A 137 -2.82 -18.16 -9.43
CA ALA A 137 -2.52 -17.36 -10.63
C ALA A 137 -3.75 -16.56 -11.12
N GLU A 138 -4.93 -17.16 -10.95
CA GLU A 138 -6.27 -16.62 -11.24
C GLU A 138 -6.56 -15.33 -10.47
N PHE A 139 -5.84 -15.04 -9.38
CA PHE A 139 -5.98 -13.78 -8.66
C PHE A 139 -5.70 -12.56 -9.55
N ALA A 140 -4.76 -12.67 -10.50
CA ALA A 140 -4.42 -11.57 -11.40
C ALA A 140 -5.62 -11.13 -12.25
N GLU A 141 -6.58 -12.03 -12.52
CA GLU A 141 -7.79 -11.72 -13.29
C GLU A 141 -8.76 -10.78 -12.54
N LEU A 142 -8.65 -10.71 -11.20
CA LEU A 142 -9.46 -9.79 -10.39
C LEU A 142 -8.93 -8.35 -10.41
N LEU A 143 -7.62 -8.17 -10.65
CA LEU A 143 -6.94 -6.87 -10.53
C LEU A 143 -7.51 -5.79 -11.47
N PRO A 144 -7.80 -6.04 -12.77
CA PRO A 144 -8.40 -5.02 -13.62
C PRO A 144 -9.74 -4.48 -13.07
N ARG A 145 -10.56 -5.36 -12.49
CA ARG A 145 -11.84 -4.98 -11.88
C ARG A 145 -11.62 -4.18 -10.61
N PHE A 146 -10.73 -4.63 -9.73
CA PHE A 146 -10.43 -3.92 -8.48
C PHE A 146 -9.84 -2.54 -8.75
N ARG A 147 -8.93 -2.42 -9.73
CA ARG A 147 -8.34 -1.14 -10.17
C ARG A 147 -9.42 -0.15 -10.57
N ARG A 148 -10.35 -0.55 -11.45
CA ARG A 148 -11.49 0.31 -11.84
C ARG A 148 -12.35 0.70 -10.64
N ARG A 149 -12.59 -0.24 -9.72
CA ARG A 149 -13.40 0.01 -8.54
C ARG A 149 -12.77 1.04 -7.61
N VAL A 150 -11.50 0.85 -7.25
CA VAL A 150 -10.75 1.77 -6.38
C VAL A 150 -10.60 3.15 -7.05
N ALA A 151 -10.21 3.19 -8.33
CA ALA A 151 -10.10 4.44 -9.08
C ALA A 151 -11.41 5.23 -9.12
N SER A 152 -12.56 4.56 -9.32
CA SER A 152 -13.87 5.22 -9.29
C SER A 152 -14.24 5.84 -7.95
N ARG A 153 -13.59 5.39 -6.86
CA ARG A 153 -13.80 5.88 -5.49
C ARG A 153 -12.64 6.71 -4.96
N ALA A 154 -11.60 6.98 -5.76
CA ALA A 154 -10.38 7.63 -5.29
C ALA A 154 -10.63 8.96 -4.57
N LYS A 155 -11.52 9.80 -5.10
CA LYS A 155 -11.92 11.07 -4.45
C LYS A 155 -12.56 10.83 -3.08
N GLN A 156 -13.49 9.89 -2.99
CA GLN A 156 -14.18 9.54 -1.73
C GLN A 156 -13.22 8.91 -0.72
N LEU A 157 -12.24 8.13 -1.19
CA LEU A 157 -11.21 7.51 -0.34
C LEU A 157 -10.31 8.57 0.30
N LEU A 158 -10.08 9.70 -0.38
CA LEU A 158 -9.27 10.81 0.12
C LEU A 158 -10.09 11.92 0.81
N GLU A 159 -11.42 11.78 0.91
CA GLU A 159 -12.26 12.77 1.58
C GLU A 159 -11.89 12.90 3.05
N GLY A 160 -11.60 14.13 3.48
CA GLY A 160 -11.23 14.44 4.86
C GLY A 160 -9.78 14.14 5.22
N VAL A 161 -8.99 13.54 4.30
CA VAL A 161 -7.53 13.49 4.44
C VAL A 161 -6.98 14.87 4.05
N PRO A 162 -6.25 15.58 4.94
CA PRO A 162 -5.68 16.88 4.63
C PRO A 162 -4.78 16.79 3.40
N VAL A 163 -5.08 17.57 2.36
CA VAL A 163 -4.12 17.83 1.29
C VAL A 163 -3.24 18.96 1.79
N VAL A 164 -2.00 18.63 2.21
CA VAL A 164 -0.98 19.67 2.41
C VAL A 164 -0.79 20.34 1.04
N ARG A 165 -1.22 21.60 0.96
CA ARG A 165 -1.05 22.45 -0.24
C ARG A 165 0.37 23.00 -0.30
#